data_AF-A0A1B0B493-F1
#
_entry.id   AF-A0A1B0B493-F1
#
_cell.length_a   1.000
_cell.length_b   1.000
_cell.length_c   1.000
_cell.angle_alpha   90.00
_cell.angle_beta   90.00
_cell.angle_gamma   90.00
#
_symmetry.space_group_name_H-M   'P 1'
#
loop_
_entity.id
_entity.type
_entity.pdbx_description
1 polymer ?
#
loop_
_entity_poly.entity_id
_entity_poly.type
_entity_poly.pdbx_seq_one_letter_code
_entity_poly.pdbx_strand_id
1 'polypeptide(L)'
;MMETQILYISLAVFLAIFTPTSLALKEEDCEVCIKTVRRFAETLTDELKKDHKLIEDEFKKFCKEQKNKEQRFCFYLGGLEDSATGILNELSRPLSWSMPADKVCEKLKKKDAQICSLRYGKY
;
A
#
# COMPACT_ATOMS: atom_id res chain seq x y z
N MET A 1 -8.02 47.92 -17.74
CA MET A 1 -9.02 47.34 -16.82
C MET A 1 -9.47 45.95 -17.27
N MET A 2 -9.90 45.78 -18.53
CA MET A 2 -10.40 44.49 -19.05
C MET A 2 -9.30 43.41 -19.20
N GLU A 3 -8.10 43.77 -19.68
CA GLU A 3 -6.99 42.82 -19.83
C GLU A 3 -6.48 42.28 -18.50
N THR A 4 -6.47 43.12 -17.46
CA THR A 4 -6.08 42.72 -16.11
C THR A 4 -7.06 41.70 -15.52
N GLN A 5 -8.38 41.86 -15.77
CA GLN A 5 -9.38 40.89 -15.31
C GLN A 5 -9.25 39.53 -16.03
N ILE A 6 -8.96 39.53 -17.34
CA ILE A 6 -8.76 38.28 -18.10
C ILE A 6 -7.55 37.50 -17.55
N LEU A 7 -6.49 38.21 -17.15
CA LEU A 7 -5.28 37.62 -16.56
C LEU A 7 -5.53 37.02 -15.16
N TYR A 8 -6.40 37.64 -14.36
CA TYR A 8 -6.81 37.08 -13.07
C TYR A 8 -7.73 35.86 -13.21
N ILE A 9 -8.65 35.88 -14.17
CA ILE A 9 -9.56 34.76 -14.43
C ILE A 9 -8.79 33.55 -14.96
N SER A 10 -7.84 33.74 -15.87
CA SER A 10 -7.01 32.64 -16.40
C SER A 10 -6.13 32.02 -15.30
N LEU A 11 -5.54 32.84 -14.42
CA LEU A 11 -4.76 32.36 -13.27
C LEU A 11 -5.63 31.58 -12.27
N ALA A 12 -6.85 32.05 -11.99
CA ALA A 12 -7.78 31.37 -11.08
C ALA A 12 -8.26 30.02 -11.63
N VAL A 13 -8.53 29.93 -12.94
CA VAL A 13 -8.90 28.67 -13.61
C VAL A 13 -7.74 27.68 -13.60
N PHE A 14 -6.50 28.15 -13.82
CA PHE A 14 -5.32 27.28 -13.78
C PHE A 14 -5.09 26.68 -12.38
N LEU A 15 -5.29 27.47 -11.31
CA LEU A 15 -5.17 27.01 -9.92
C LEU A 15 -6.25 25.97 -9.53
N ALA A 16 -7.47 26.11 -10.04
CA ALA A 16 -8.56 25.17 -9.74
C ALA A 16 -8.32 23.77 -10.35
N ILE A 17 -7.70 23.70 -11.53
CA ILE A 17 -7.43 22.43 -12.25
C ILE A 17 -6.30 21.63 -11.57
N PHE A 18 -5.38 22.29 -10.87
CA PHE A 18 -4.25 21.64 -10.22
C PHE A 18 -4.54 21.08 -8.82
N THR A 19 -5.79 21.07 -8.37
CA THR A 19 -6.12 20.44 -7.08
C THR A 19 -5.98 18.91 -7.21
N PRO A 20 -4.99 18.28 -6.54
CA PRO A 20 -4.90 16.82 -6.57
C PRO A 20 -6.09 16.27 -5.80
N THR A 21 -6.97 15.55 -6.47
CA THR A 21 -8.00 14.74 -5.82
C THR A 21 -7.30 13.58 -5.12
N SER A 22 -6.83 13.81 -3.89
CA SER A 22 -6.27 12.76 -3.05
C SER A 22 -7.40 11.88 -2.54
N LEU A 23 -7.76 10.86 -3.32
CA LEU A 23 -8.59 9.76 -2.85
C LEU A 23 -7.73 8.90 -1.91
N ALA A 24 -7.60 9.35 -0.66
CA ALA A 24 -6.92 8.59 0.38
C ALA A 24 -7.72 7.33 0.70
N LEU A 25 -7.07 6.18 0.66
CA LEU A 25 -7.68 4.91 1.02
C LEU A 25 -7.97 4.90 2.51
N LYS A 26 -9.25 4.80 2.87
CA LYS A 26 -9.62 4.70 4.27
C LYS A 26 -9.24 3.32 4.82
N GLU A 27 -8.90 3.24 6.10
CA GLU A 27 -8.50 1.96 6.71
C GLU A 27 -9.61 0.89 6.61
N GLU A 28 -10.87 1.32 6.68
CA GLU A 28 -12.07 0.49 6.47
C GLU A 28 -12.17 -0.13 5.06
N ASP A 29 -11.54 0.47 4.06
CA ASP A 29 -11.57 0.02 2.66
C ASP A 29 -10.51 -1.05 2.35
N CYS A 30 -9.52 -1.24 3.22
CA CYS A 30 -8.43 -2.21 3.00
C CYS A 30 -7.88 -2.77 4.32
N GLU A 31 -8.77 -3.02 5.28
CA GLU A 31 -8.45 -3.30 6.68
C GLU A 31 -7.38 -4.38 6.89
N VAL A 32 -7.56 -5.57 6.28
CA VAL A 32 -6.62 -6.70 6.46
C VAL A 32 -5.23 -6.35 5.94
N CYS A 33 -5.14 -5.72 4.77
CA CYS A 33 -3.86 -5.30 4.21
C CYS A 33 -3.18 -4.29 5.13
N ILE A 34 -3.87 -3.23 5.53
CA ILE A 34 -3.26 -2.13 6.28
C ILE A 34 -2.78 -2.62 7.64
N LYS A 35 -3.59 -3.39 8.37
CA LYS A 35 -3.21 -3.95 9.67
C LYS A 35 -2.05 -4.93 9.56
N THR A 36 -2.06 -5.81 8.55
CA THR A 36 -0.99 -6.79 8.36
C THR A 36 0.33 -6.11 7.97
N VAL A 37 0.30 -5.17 7.02
CA VAL A 37 1.49 -4.43 6.57
C VAL A 37 2.04 -3.56 7.69
N ARG A 38 1.18 -2.89 8.47
CA ARG A 38 1.62 -2.08 9.62
C ARG A 38 2.35 -2.95 10.66
N ARG A 39 1.75 -4.09 11.05
CA ARG A 39 2.36 -5.03 12.00
C ARG A 39 3.68 -5.60 11.49
N PHE A 40 3.75 -5.94 10.20
CA PHE A 40 5.00 -6.39 9.59
C PHE A 40 6.06 -5.29 9.52
N ALA A 41 5.67 -4.06 9.17
CA ALA A 41 6.61 -2.94 9.10
C ALA A 41 7.24 -2.60 10.46
N GLU A 42 6.50 -2.81 11.56
CA GLU A 42 6.99 -2.66 12.94
C GLU A 42 8.05 -3.70 13.32
N THR A 43 8.13 -4.85 12.64
CA THR A 43 9.19 -5.85 12.88
C THR A 43 10.48 -5.55 12.13
N LEU A 44 10.49 -4.58 11.20
CA LEU A 44 11.64 -4.27 10.36
C LEU A 44 12.59 -3.27 11.03
N THR A 45 13.84 -3.69 11.24
CA THR A 45 14.93 -2.81 11.67
C THR A 45 15.44 -1.95 10.51
N ASP A 46 16.16 -0.87 10.83
CA ASP A 46 16.77 0.00 9.81
C ASP A 46 17.81 -0.74 8.94
N GLU A 47 18.42 -1.81 9.45
CA GLU A 47 19.33 -2.66 8.69
C GLU A 47 18.59 -3.47 7.63
N LEU A 48 17.47 -4.09 8.00
CA LEU A 48 16.62 -4.85 7.07
C LEU A 48 16.02 -3.95 5.98
N LYS A 49 15.69 -2.70 6.33
CA LYS A 49 15.12 -1.74 5.36
C LYS A 49 16.11 -1.31 4.27
N LYS A 50 17.42 -1.53 4.41
CA LYS A 50 18.42 -1.15 3.39
C LYS A 50 18.35 -1.99 2.11
N ASP A 51 17.82 -3.20 2.20
CA ASP A 51 17.69 -4.11 1.05
C ASP A 51 16.28 -4.69 1.02
N HIS A 52 15.54 -4.38 -0.05
CA HIS A 52 14.18 -4.89 -0.21
C HIS A 52 14.13 -6.42 -0.26
N LYS A 53 15.20 -7.12 -0.68
CA LYS A 53 15.24 -8.58 -0.66
C LYS A 53 15.24 -9.14 0.77
N LEU A 54 15.89 -8.48 1.71
CA LEU A 54 15.83 -8.86 3.12
C LEU A 54 14.40 -8.70 3.66
N ILE A 55 13.71 -7.64 3.26
CA ILE A 55 12.29 -7.45 3.60
C ILE A 55 11.43 -8.57 3.00
N GLU A 56 11.70 -9.01 1.77
CA GLU A 56 11.00 -10.13 1.13
C GLU A 56 11.19 -11.44 1.92
N ASP A 57 12.41 -11.71 2.36
CA ASP A 57 12.72 -12.90 3.15
C ASP A 57 12.07 -12.87 4.54
N GLU A 58 12.10 -11.72 5.21
CA GLU A 58 11.39 -11.53 6.49
C GLU A 58 9.88 -11.61 6.32
N PHE A 59 9.33 -11.12 5.21
CA PHE A 59 7.90 -11.24 4.94
C PHE A 59 7.47 -12.70 4.77
N LYS A 60 8.27 -13.50 4.06
CA LYS A 60 8.02 -14.95 3.94
C LYS A 60 8.05 -15.65 5.30
N LYS A 61 8.98 -15.28 6.19
CA LYS A 61 9.02 -15.81 7.57
C LYS A 61 7.77 -15.39 8.34
N PHE A 62 7.43 -14.11 8.31
CA PHE A 62 6.22 -13.57 8.93
C PHE A 62 4.96 -14.31 8.46
N CYS A 63 4.88 -14.64 7.16
CA CYS A 63 3.73 -15.31 6.56
C CYS A 63 3.50 -16.74 7.05
N LYS A 64 4.52 -17.43 7.59
CA LYS A 64 4.38 -18.80 8.14
C LYS A 64 3.52 -18.83 9.41
N GLU A 65 3.46 -17.72 10.14
CA GLU A 65 2.70 -17.61 11.39
C GLU A 65 1.26 -17.13 11.16
N GLN A 66 0.95 -16.65 9.96
CA GLN A 66 -0.34 -16.04 9.67
C GLN A 66 -1.42 -17.09 9.39
N LYS A 67 -2.64 -16.75 9.76
CA LYS A 67 -3.82 -17.61 9.61
C LYS A 67 -4.96 -16.85 8.94
N ASN A 68 -5.95 -17.58 8.46
CA ASN A 68 -7.21 -17.02 7.96
C ASN A 68 -6.99 -15.97 6.84
N LYS A 69 -7.47 -14.74 7.05
CA LYS A 69 -7.42 -13.65 6.06
C LYS A 69 -6.01 -13.13 5.84
N GLU A 70 -5.15 -13.17 6.86
CA GLU A 70 -3.76 -12.74 6.77
C GLU A 70 -2.92 -13.76 5.97
N GLN A 71 -3.21 -15.06 6.14
CA GLN A 71 -2.61 -16.10 5.30
C GLN A 71 -3.01 -15.94 3.82
N ARG A 72 -4.27 -15.58 3.55
CA ARG A 72 -4.73 -15.29 2.18
C ARG A 72 -4.08 -14.03 1.60
N PHE A 73 -3.86 -13.01 2.43
CA PHE A 73 -3.07 -11.84 2.04
C PHE A 73 -1.64 -12.22 1.67
N CYS A 74 -0.97 -13.04 2.50
CA CYS A 74 0.35 -13.59 2.21
C CYS A 74 0.38 -14.37 0.89
N PHE A 75 -0.65 -15.20 0.64
CA PHE A 75 -0.78 -15.95 -0.60
C PHE A 75 -0.80 -15.03 -1.82
N TYR A 76 -1.62 -13.96 -1.80
CA TYR A 76 -1.72 -12.99 -2.90
C TYR A 76 -0.42 -12.23 -3.17
N LEU A 77 0.40 -12.00 -2.15
CA LEU A 77 1.66 -11.26 -2.32
C LEU A 77 2.85 -12.12 -2.76
N GLY A 78 2.77 -13.44 -2.73
CA GLY A 78 3.97 -14.27 -2.96
C GLY A 78 4.74 -14.63 -1.69
N GLY A 79 4.10 -14.52 -0.52
CA GLY A 79 4.71 -14.79 0.79
C GLY A 79 4.73 -16.26 1.21
N LEU A 80 4.05 -17.15 0.46
CA LEU A 80 3.98 -18.59 0.73
C LEU A 80 4.68 -19.39 -0.38
N GLU A 81 5.10 -20.62 -0.07
CA GLU A 81 5.82 -21.49 -1.01
C GLU A 81 4.95 -21.91 -2.22
N ASP A 82 3.63 -21.97 -2.04
CA ASP A 82 2.64 -22.30 -3.06
C ASP A 82 2.03 -21.07 -3.75
N SER A 83 2.51 -19.86 -3.42
CA SER A 83 2.03 -18.64 -4.08
C SER A 83 2.45 -18.58 -5.54
N ALA A 84 1.49 -18.32 -6.42
CA ALA A 84 1.73 -18.18 -7.87
C ALA A 84 2.18 -16.76 -8.30
N THR A 85 2.20 -15.78 -7.38
CA THR A 85 2.35 -14.36 -7.71
C THR A 85 3.73 -13.80 -7.37
N GLY A 86 4.21 -12.86 -8.19
CA GLY A 86 5.51 -12.19 -8.04
C GLY A 86 5.42 -10.72 -7.65
N ILE A 87 4.36 -10.31 -6.93
CA ILE A 87 4.13 -8.89 -6.57
C ILE A 87 4.72 -8.51 -5.21
N LEU A 88 5.50 -9.38 -4.57
CA LEU A 88 6.11 -9.12 -3.27
C LEU A 88 7.01 -7.87 -3.28
N ASN A 89 7.63 -7.59 -4.43
CA ASN A 89 8.42 -6.39 -4.66
C ASN A 89 7.62 -5.07 -4.55
N GLU A 90 6.30 -5.11 -4.76
CA GLU A 90 5.38 -3.98 -4.60
C GLU A 90 5.07 -3.69 -3.12
N LEU A 91 5.37 -4.63 -2.22
CA LEU A 91 5.38 -4.44 -0.78
C LEU A 91 6.79 -4.05 -0.28
N SER A 92 7.81 -4.82 -0.65
CA SER A 92 9.16 -4.69 -0.08
C SER A 92 9.84 -3.37 -0.44
N ARG A 93 9.76 -2.92 -1.70
CA ARG A 93 10.42 -1.67 -2.12
C ARG A 93 9.80 -0.45 -1.43
N PRO A 94 8.46 -0.27 -1.35
CA PRO A 94 7.89 0.80 -0.55
C PRO A 94 8.30 0.81 0.91
N LEU A 95 8.43 -0.36 1.55
CA LEU A 95 8.82 -0.44 2.95
C LEU A 95 10.31 -0.09 3.18
N SER A 96 11.17 -0.26 2.18
CA SER A 96 12.60 0.07 2.28
C SER A 96 12.84 1.57 2.51
N TRP A 97 11.94 2.43 2.02
CA TRP A 97 11.92 3.87 2.31
C TRP A 97 10.79 4.27 3.27
N SER A 98 10.32 3.33 4.10
CA SER A 98 9.33 3.56 5.15
C SER A 98 8.01 4.19 4.66
N MET A 99 7.53 3.78 3.48
CA MET A 99 6.21 4.18 3.01
C MET A 99 5.13 3.69 3.98
N PRO A 100 4.17 4.54 4.38
CA PRO A 100 3.06 4.16 5.25
C PRO A 100 2.20 3.02 4.68
N ALA A 101 1.69 2.16 5.56
CA ALA A 101 0.96 0.95 5.19
C ALA A 101 -0.29 1.22 4.31
N ASP A 102 -1.02 2.31 4.57
CA ASP A 102 -2.15 2.76 3.74
C ASP A 102 -1.72 3.03 2.28
N LYS A 103 -0.57 3.68 2.10
CA LYS A 103 0.00 3.98 0.77
C LYS A 103 0.56 2.75 0.08
N VAL A 104 1.12 1.82 0.83
CA VAL A 104 1.50 0.52 0.28
C VAL A 104 0.26 -0.25 -0.18
N CYS A 105 -0.78 -0.32 0.64
CA CYS A 105 -2.03 -1.00 0.29
C CYS A 105 -2.78 -0.33 -0.87
N GLU A 106 -2.72 0.99 -1.03
CA GLU A 106 -3.18 1.70 -2.22
C GLU A 106 -2.48 1.21 -3.50
N LYS A 107 -1.16 1.02 -3.44
CA LYS A 107 -0.38 0.51 -4.58
C LYS A 107 -0.71 -0.96 -4.87
N LEU A 108 -0.77 -1.78 -3.83
CA LEU A 108 -1.14 -3.19 -3.93
C LEU A 108 -2.54 -3.36 -4.53
N LYS A 109 -3.53 -2.55 -4.12
CA LYS A 109 -4.88 -2.54 -4.70
C LYS A 109 -4.90 -2.31 -6.20
N LYS A 110 -4.01 -1.44 -6.71
CA LYS A 110 -3.89 -1.16 -8.14
C LYS A 110 -3.31 -2.34 -8.92
N LYS A 111 -2.55 -3.22 -8.26
CA LYS A 111 -2.01 -4.44 -8.85
C LYS A 111 -3.02 -5.58 -8.79
N ASP A 112 -3.67 -5.73 -7.65
CA ASP A 112 -4.72 -6.71 -7.41
C ASP A 112 -5.77 -6.16 -6.45
N ALA A 113 -6.96 -5.90 -6.97
CA ALA A 113 -8.07 -5.37 -6.19
C ALA A 113 -8.57 -6.36 -5.12
N GLN A 114 -8.29 -7.66 -5.26
CA GLN A 114 -8.68 -8.68 -4.29
C GLN A 114 -7.98 -8.50 -2.94
N ILE A 115 -6.78 -7.91 -2.92
CA ILE A 115 -6.02 -7.63 -1.69
C ILE A 115 -6.85 -6.77 -0.73
N CYS A 116 -7.46 -5.70 -1.23
CA CYS A 116 -8.31 -4.82 -0.43
C CYS A 116 -9.75 -5.31 -0.29
N SER A 117 -10.12 -6.46 -0.87
CA SER A 117 -11.42 -7.09 -0.60
C SER A 117 -11.43 -7.91 0.68
N LEU A 118 -10.25 -8.22 1.23
CA LEU A 118 -10.11 -8.98 2.46
C LEU A 118 -10.61 -8.17 3.67
N ARG A 119 -11.50 -8.78 4.46
CA ARG A 119 -12.02 -8.26 5.73
C ARG A 119 -11.94 -9.34 6.80
N TYR A 120 -11.65 -8.96 8.03
CA TYR A 120 -11.85 -9.85 9.17
C TYR A 120 -13.36 -10.11 9.25
N GLY A 121 -13.75 -11.38 9.34
CA GLY A 121 -15.17 -11.72 9.44
C GLY A 121 -15.77 -11.04 10.67
N LYS A 122 -17.00 -10.56 10.55
CA LYS A 122 -17.86 -10.39 11.72
C LYS A 122 -18.39 -11.79 12.03
N TYR A 123 -18.01 -12.32 13.19
CA TYR A 123 -18.57 -13.55 13.74
C TYR A 123 -20.07 -13.43 13.92
#